data_AF-A0A285NDQ8-F1
#
_entry.id   AF-A0A285NDQ8-F1
#
_cell.length_a   1.000
_cell.length_b   1.000
_cell.length_c   1.000
_cell.angle_alpha   90.00
_cell.angle_beta   90.00
_cell.angle_gamma   90.00
#
_symmetry.space_group_name_H-M   'P 1'
#
loop_
_entity.id
_entity.type
_entity.pdbx_description
1 polymer ?
#
loop_
_entity_poly.entity_id
_entity_poly.type
_entity_poly.pdbx_seq_one_letter_code
_entity_poly.pdbx_strand_id
1 'polypeptide(L)'
;MAKKALIHQTKQFQHSQVEATIARHFPNCPSDHADQILEKVMKRAWTKKTSLTKAVAIVAHNHIRHELTDYESLLQISGMTREDARLIVKPEVDDWFDFWSSGSRL
;
A
#
# COMPACT_ATOMS: atom_id res chain seq x y z
N MET A 1 -20.42 19.30 28.20
CA MET A 1 -20.41 19.11 26.73
C MET A 1 -19.64 17.84 26.41
N ALA A 2 -20.31 16.71 26.17
CA ALA A 2 -19.65 15.46 25.81
C ALA A 2 -19.22 15.50 24.33
N LYS A 3 -17.91 15.38 24.05
CA LYS A 3 -17.42 15.14 22.69
C LYS A 3 -17.92 13.77 22.25
N LYS A 4 -18.88 13.73 21.32
CA LYS A 4 -19.26 12.48 20.62
C LYS A 4 -18.01 11.96 19.93
N ALA A 5 -17.48 10.82 20.39
CA ALA A 5 -16.48 10.09 19.63
C ALA A 5 -17.10 9.75 18.28
N LEU A 6 -16.53 10.26 17.19
CA LEU A 6 -16.94 9.89 15.84
C LEU A 6 -16.55 8.42 15.65
N ILE A 7 -17.48 7.50 15.94
CA ILE A 7 -17.34 6.09 15.59
C ILE A 7 -17.34 6.04 14.07
N HIS A 8 -16.15 5.94 13.48
CA HIS A 8 -16.01 5.77 12.05
C HIS A 8 -16.44 4.35 11.71
N GLN A 9 -17.60 4.21 11.06
CA GLN A 9 -18.05 2.91 10.57
C GLN A 9 -16.99 2.32 9.62
N THR A 10 -16.63 1.07 9.87
CA THR A 10 -15.64 0.33 9.08
C THR A 10 -16.31 -0.67 8.13
N LYS A 11 -15.53 -1.21 7.20
CA LYS A 11 -15.89 -2.29 6.29
C LYS A 11 -14.69 -3.19 6.02
N GLN A 12 -14.97 -4.39 5.53
CA GLN A 12 -14.00 -5.24 4.86
C GLN A 12 -14.42 -5.44 3.40
N PHE A 13 -13.47 -5.86 2.58
CA PHE A 13 -13.73 -6.22 1.19
C PHE A 13 -13.78 -7.74 1.07
N GLN A 14 -14.46 -8.25 0.04
CA GLN A 14 -14.44 -9.69 -0.23
C GLN A 14 -13.13 -10.09 -0.89
N HIS A 15 -12.62 -11.28 -0.55
CA HIS A 15 -11.35 -11.80 -1.07
C HIS A 15 -11.27 -11.71 -2.60
N SER A 16 -12.27 -12.26 -3.30
CA SER A 16 -12.32 -12.27 -4.77
C SER A 16 -12.35 -10.86 -5.39
N GLN A 17 -12.92 -9.87 -4.68
CA GLN A 17 -12.90 -8.49 -5.15
C GLN A 17 -11.49 -7.90 -5.06
N VAL A 18 -10.77 -8.19 -3.97
CA VAL A 18 -9.39 -7.71 -3.75
C VAL A 18 -8.48 -8.31 -4.81
N GLU A 19 -8.52 -9.63 -4.97
CA GLU A 19 -7.77 -10.39 -5.97
C GLU A 19 -7.99 -9.86 -7.39
N ALA A 20 -9.26 -9.75 -7.82
CA ALA A 20 -9.60 -9.21 -9.14
C ALA A 20 -9.16 -7.74 -9.30
N THR A 21 -9.14 -6.96 -8.22
CA THR A 21 -8.65 -5.57 -8.27
C THR A 21 -7.13 -5.52 -8.42
N ILE A 22 -6.38 -6.40 -7.73
CA ILE A 22 -4.93 -6.50 -7.88
C ILE A 22 -4.59 -6.91 -9.31
N ALA A 23 -5.17 -8.00 -9.81
CA ALA A 23 -4.90 -8.48 -11.17
C ALA A 23 -5.21 -7.43 -12.26
N ARG A 24 -6.26 -6.62 -12.06
CA ARG A 24 -6.64 -5.58 -13.02
C ARG A 24 -5.74 -4.34 -12.98
N HIS A 25 -5.31 -3.90 -11.80
CA HIS A 25 -4.56 -2.63 -11.63
C HIS A 25 -3.05 -2.83 -11.51
N PHE A 26 -2.60 -4.04 -11.23
CA PHE A 26 -1.18 -4.40 -11.10
C PHE A 26 -0.88 -5.72 -11.83
N PRO A 27 -1.17 -5.83 -13.14
CA PRO A 27 -1.02 -7.07 -13.89
C PRO A 27 0.42 -7.59 -13.97
N ASN A 28 1.42 -6.74 -13.71
CA ASN A 28 2.84 -7.11 -13.73
C ASN A 28 3.42 -7.29 -12.31
N CYS A 29 2.60 -7.23 -11.27
CA CYS A 29 3.05 -7.53 -9.91
C CYS A 29 3.33 -9.04 -9.78
N PRO A 30 4.52 -9.46 -9.31
CA PRO A 30 4.80 -10.87 -9.06
C PRO A 30 3.82 -11.48 -8.05
N SER A 31 3.47 -12.76 -8.22
CA SER A 31 2.46 -13.47 -7.43
C SER A 31 2.70 -13.37 -5.93
N ASP A 32 3.94 -13.56 -5.49
CA ASP A 32 4.29 -13.57 -4.07
C ASP A 32 4.02 -12.20 -3.41
N HIS A 33 4.25 -11.11 -4.14
CA HIS A 33 3.92 -9.76 -3.67
C HIS A 33 2.41 -9.49 -3.73
N ALA A 34 1.74 -9.96 -4.77
CA ALA A 34 0.29 -9.85 -4.90
C ALA A 34 -0.45 -10.55 -3.74
N ASP A 35 -0.01 -11.75 -3.36
CA ASP A 35 -0.57 -12.51 -2.24
C ASP A 35 -0.37 -11.78 -0.90
N GLN A 36 0.82 -11.23 -0.67
CA GLN A 36 1.10 -10.44 0.53
C GLN A 36 0.28 -9.15 0.57
N ILE A 37 0.07 -8.48 -0.56
CA ILE A 37 -0.80 -7.29 -0.66
C ILE A 37 -2.24 -7.67 -0.37
N LEU A 38 -2.73 -8.77 -0.95
CA LEU A 38 -4.07 -9.29 -0.71
C LEU A 38 -4.28 -9.54 0.79
N GLU A 39 -3.38 -10.28 1.42
CA GLU A 39 -3.45 -10.61 2.85
C GLU A 39 -3.46 -9.34 3.72
N LYS A 40 -2.57 -8.38 3.44
CA LYS A 40 -2.49 -7.09 4.14
C LYS A 40 -3.77 -6.24 3.94
N VAL A 41 -4.43 -6.30 2.77
CA VAL A 41 -5.72 -5.64 2.54
C VAL A 41 -6.85 -6.30 3.35
N MET A 42 -6.90 -7.64 3.36
CA MET A 42 -7.94 -8.44 4.03
C MET A 42 -7.88 -8.31 5.55
N LYS A 43 -6.68 -8.25 6.14
CA LYS A 43 -6.48 -8.09 7.59
C LYS A 43 -6.92 -6.72 8.13
N ARG A 44 -7.07 -5.71 7.28
CA ARG A 44 -7.33 -4.33 7.69
C ARG A 44 -8.82 -3.99 7.64
N ALA A 45 -9.31 -3.35 8.72
CA ALA A 45 -10.60 -2.68 8.70
C ALA A 45 -10.48 -1.32 7.98
N TRP A 46 -11.29 -1.10 6.95
CA TRP A 46 -11.27 0.11 6.14
C TRP A 46 -12.41 1.04 6.49
N THR A 47 -12.22 2.36 6.36
CA THR A 47 -13.37 3.28 6.49
C THR A 47 -14.37 3.04 5.36
N LYS A 48 -15.67 3.25 5.61
CA LYS A 48 -16.68 3.11 4.55
C LYS A 48 -16.37 3.91 3.27
N LYS A 49 -15.69 5.06 3.42
CA LYS A 49 -15.31 5.98 2.34
C LYS A 49 -14.14 5.48 1.48
N THR A 50 -13.33 4.54 1.97
CA THR A 50 -12.17 4.05 1.19
C THR A 50 -12.66 3.12 0.08
N SER A 51 -12.38 3.43 -1.19
CA SER A 51 -12.67 2.51 -2.30
C SER A 51 -11.70 1.33 -2.28
N LEU A 52 -12.08 0.21 -2.90
CA LEU A 52 -11.23 -0.98 -2.97
C LEU A 52 -9.93 -0.71 -3.71
N THR A 53 -9.98 -0.05 -4.87
CA THR A 53 -8.78 0.37 -5.62
C THR A 53 -7.84 1.20 -4.75
N LYS A 54 -8.37 2.16 -3.98
CA LYS A 54 -7.55 2.98 -3.06
C LYS A 54 -6.95 2.15 -1.94
N ALA A 55 -7.69 1.19 -1.39
CA ALA A 55 -7.18 0.29 -0.36
C ALA A 55 -5.99 -0.55 -0.88
N VAL A 56 -6.14 -1.16 -2.06
CA VAL A 56 -5.06 -1.92 -2.72
C VAL A 56 -3.86 -1.03 -3.00
N ALA A 57 -4.06 0.16 -3.60
CA ALA A 57 -2.96 1.08 -3.90
C ALA A 57 -2.19 1.53 -2.65
N ILE A 58 -2.89 1.81 -1.54
CA ILE A 58 -2.24 2.15 -0.26
C ILE A 58 -1.38 1.00 0.25
N VAL A 59 -1.89 -0.24 0.18
CA VAL A 59 -1.15 -1.42 0.65
C VAL A 59 0.03 -1.72 -0.26
N ALA A 60 -0.14 -1.62 -1.58
CA ALA A 60 0.93 -1.80 -2.55
C ALA A 60 2.06 -0.79 -2.34
N HIS A 61 1.77 0.51 -2.23
CA HIS A 61 2.78 1.54 -1.94
C HIS A 61 3.54 1.28 -0.64
N ASN A 62 2.82 0.92 0.43
CA ASN A 62 3.46 0.60 1.69
C ASN A 62 4.34 -0.65 1.55
N HIS A 63 3.83 -1.71 0.91
CA HIS A 63 4.59 -2.93 0.67
C HIS A 63 5.87 -2.64 -0.10
N ILE A 64 5.79 -1.95 -1.24
CA ILE A 64 6.98 -1.57 -2.03
C ILE A 64 7.98 -0.80 -1.16
N ARG A 65 7.53 0.23 -0.45
CA ARG A 65 8.41 1.02 0.41
C ARG A 65 9.13 0.16 1.45
N HIS A 66 8.43 -0.72 2.14
CA HIS A 66 9.00 -1.49 3.23
C HIS A 66 9.85 -2.68 2.76
N GLU A 67 9.50 -3.32 1.65
CA GLU A 67 10.09 -4.60 1.22
C GLU A 67 11.07 -4.46 0.05
N LEU A 68 10.94 -3.40 -0.77
CA LEU A 68 11.63 -3.26 -2.06
C LEU A 68 12.49 -2.00 -2.16
N THR A 69 12.70 -1.28 -1.06
CA THR A 69 13.56 -0.09 -1.02
C THR A 69 14.37 -0.08 0.28
N ASP A 70 15.35 0.82 0.36
CA ASP A 70 16.18 1.02 1.56
C ASP A 70 15.44 1.70 2.73
N TYR A 71 14.11 1.82 2.70
CA TYR A 71 13.34 2.54 3.72
C TYR A 71 13.65 2.08 5.14
N GLU A 72 13.69 0.77 5.39
CA GLU A 72 13.99 0.23 6.74
C GLU A 72 15.42 0.54 7.18
N SER A 73 16.38 0.47 6.26
CA SER A 73 17.78 0.85 6.50
C SER A 73 17.91 2.34 6.84
N LEU A 74 17.19 3.21 6.11
CA LEU A 74 17.20 4.66 6.36
C LEU A 74 16.68 4.99 7.75
N LEU A 75 15.64 4.29 8.23
CA LEU A 75 15.10 4.51 9.57
C LEU A 75 16.07 4.14 10.71
N GLN A 76 17.16 3.42 10.44
CA GLN A 76 18.20 3.14 11.43
C GLN A 76 19.22 4.28 11.58
N ILE A 77 19.20 5.28 10.69
CA ILE A 77 20.13 6.41 10.75
C ILE A 77 19.67 7.39 11.83
N SER A 78 20.56 7.71 12.77
CA SER A 78 20.30 8.69 13.83
C SER A 78 19.93 10.05 13.23
N GLY A 79 18.79 10.61 13.64
CA GLY A 79 18.28 11.88 13.14
C GLY A 79 17.45 11.77 11.86
N MET A 80 17.32 10.59 11.25
CA MET A 80 16.43 10.37 10.10
C MET A 80 14.95 10.43 10.54
N THR A 81 14.16 11.27 9.87
CA THR A 81 12.70 11.26 10.04
C THR A 81 12.04 10.30 9.06
N ARG A 82 10.81 9.87 9.35
CA ARG A 82 10.05 9.02 8.42
C ARG A 82 9.71 9.77 7.14
N GLU A 83 9.50 11.08 7.25
CA GLU A 83 9.22 11.99 6.15
C GLU A 83 10.43 12.08 5.21
N ASP A 84 11.63 12.27 5.76
CA ASP A 84 12.87 12.31 4.97
C ASP A 84 13.14 10.96 4.29
N ALA A 85 13.03 9.86 5.04
CA ALA A 85 13.19 8.52 4.48
C ALA A 85 12.18 8.25 3.35
N ARG A 86 10.93 8.72 3.49
CA ARG A 86 9.92 8.62 2.41
C ARG A 86 10.28 9.47 1.20
N LEU A 87 10.83 10.66 1.39
CA LEU A 87 11.26 11.52 0.27
C LEU A 87 12.40 10.87 -0.51
N ILE A 88 13.36 10.26 0.19
CA ILE A 88 14.51 9.58 -0.42
C ILE A 88 14.05 8.40 -1.29
N VAL A 89 13.20 7.51 -0.76
CA VAL A 89 12.77 6.31 -1.49
C VAL A 89 11.61 6.54 -2.46
N LYS A 90 11.01 7.74 -2.47
CA LYS A 90 9.83 8.02 -3.28
C LYS A 90 10.02 7.70 -4.78
N PRO A 91 11.12 8.11 -5.44
CA PRO A 91 11.31 7.78 -6.85
C PRO A 91 11.31 6.28 -7.11
N GLU A 92 12.03 5.50 -6.30
CA GLU A 92 12.07 4.05 -6.44
C GLU A 92 10.71 3.39 -6.15
N VAL A 93 9.97 3.90 -5.16
CA VAL A 93 8.61 3.42 -4.89
C VAL A 93 7.69 3.67 -6.08
N ASP A 94 7.77 4.85 -6.70
CA ASP A 94 6.95 5.20 -7.86
C ASP A 94 7.32 4.31 -9.06
N ASP A 95 8.61 4.07 -9.30
CA ASP A 95 9.09 3.18 -10.38
C ASP A 95 8.52 1.76 -10.26
N TRP A 96 8.59 1.16 -9.06
CA TRP A 96 8.03 -0.17 -8.82
C TRP A 96 6.52 -0.19 -9.00
N PHE A 97 5.84 0.86 -8.54
CA PHE A 97 4.39 0.98 -8.65
C PHE A 97 3.94 1.09 -10.11
N ASP A 98 4.64 1.90 -10.91
CA ASP A 98 4.38 2.09 -12.34
C ASP A 98 4.71 0.83 -13.15
N PHE A 99 5.80 0.15 -12.80
CA PHE A 99 6.16 -1.14 -13.39
C PHE A 99 5.07 -2.18 -13.14
N TRP A 100 4.59 -2.34 -11.90
CA TRP A 100 3.51 -3.27 -11.58
C TRP A 100 2.21 -2.93 -12.32
N SER A 101 1.89 -1.64 -12.44
CA SER A 101 0.67 -1.14 -13.08
C SER A 101 0.67 -1.29 -14.60
N SER A 102 1.77 -0.94 -15.26
CA SER A 102 1.81 -0.75 -16.72
C SER A 102 2.91 -1.54 -17.44
N GLY A 103 3.82 -2.16 -16.70
CA GLY A 103 5.01 -2.84 -17.24
C GLY A 103 6.10 -1.87 -17.70
N SER A 104 5.90 -0.56 -17.51
CA SER A 104 6.86 0.48 -17.87
C SER A 104 7.68 0.88 -16.66
N ARG A 105 9.01 0.91 -16.79
CA ARG A 105 9.91 1.55 -15.84
C ARG A 105 10.69 2.62 -16.60
N LEU A 106 10.69 3.85 -16.09
CA LEU A 106 11.44 4.98 -16.67
C LEU A 106 12.92 4.89 -16.32
#